data_AF-A0A532DV95-F1
#
_entry.id   AF-A0A532DV95-F1
#
_cell.length_a   1.000
_cell.length_b   1.000
_cell.length_c   1.000
_cell.angle_alpha   90.00
_cell.angle_beta   90.00
_cell.angle_gamma   90.00
#
_symmetry.space_group_name_H-M   'P 1'
#
loop_
_entity.id
_entity.type
_entity.pdbx_description
1 polymer ?
#
loop_
_entity_poly.entity_id
_entity_poly.type
_entity_poly.pdbx_seq_one_letter_code
_entity_poly.pdbx_strand_id
1 'polypeptide(L)'
;MSEPTHPPPHVHPEATLLPWYATSTLGETERQELSRHLDLCASCRTELEEIMRLSTAVKRAYAEAPEPHAAVWQRVQSRIGASPAHTRVPAHSEAWAMSWWARPWAPAFATTLIVAQFVGMGWLLSERSSKGSSPSGVETGPVVSRSIPPATARVNVRFLERATEQEIRALL
;
A
#
# COMPACT_ATOMS: atom_id res chain seq x y z
N MET A 1 -21.33 -9.69 23.66
CA MET A 1 -20.07 -9.02 24.02
C MET A 1 -19.84 -7.97 22.96
N SER A 2 -20.29 -6.74 23.21
CA SER A 2 -20.27 -5.66 22.22
C SER A 2 -18.89 -5.03 22.21
N GLU A 3 -18.23 -5.06 21.06
CA GLU A 3 -16.94 -4.41 20.83
C GLU A 3 -17.14 -2.89 20.88
N PRO A 4 -16.42 -2.13 21.73
CA PRO A 4 -16.58 -0.69 21.79
C PRO A 4 -15.99 -0.05 20.54
N THR A 5 -16.83 0.52 19.67
CA THR A 5 -16.48 1.24 18.43
C THR A 5 -15.76 2.58 18.66
N HIS A 6 -15.35 2.90 19.87
CA HIS A 6 -14.63 4.14 20.15
C HIS A 6 -13.14 3.87 20.30
N PRO A 7 -12.27 4.42 19.41
CA PRO A 7 -10.85 4.46 19.71
C PRO A 7 -10.64 5.15 21.05
N PRO A 8 -9.62 4.73 21.83
CA PRO A 8 -9.34 5.35 23.13
C PRO A 8 -9.19 6.87 22.96
N PRO A 9 -9.54 7.68 23.97
CA PRO A 9 -9.72 9.15 23.88
C PRO A 9 -8.47 9.97 23.49
N HIS A 10 -7.40 9.30 23.07
CA HIS A 10 -6.10 9.85 22.70
C HIS A 10 -5.68 9.46 21.26
N VAL A 11 -6.46 8.64 20.57
CA VAL A 11 -6.15 8.20 19.21
C VAL A 11 -6.99 9.00 18.22
N HIS A 12 -6.37 10.02 17.65
CA HIS A 12 -6.96 10.86 16.61
C HIS A 12 -6.64 10.27 15.23
N PRO A 13 -7.62 9.98 14.37
CA PRO A 13 -7.33 9.49 13.02
C PRO A 13 -6.44 10.47 12.23
N GLU A 14 -6.58 11.77 12.51
CA GLU A 14 -5.78 12.85 11.94
C GLU A 14 -4.30 12.78 12.33
N ALA A 15 -3.96 12.16 13.48
CA ALA A 15 -2.57 11.96 13.90
C ALA A 15 -1.79 11.11 12.89
N THR A 16 -2.47 10.20 12.19
CA THR A 16 -1.89 9.38 11.12
C THR A 16 -1.39 10.23 9.95
N LEU A 17 -1.87 11.46 9.77
CA LEU A 17 -1.48 12.34 8.67
C LEU A 17 -0.29 13.25 9.03
N LEU A 18 0.12 13.33 10.30
CA LEU A 18 1.17 14.24 10.77
C LEU A 18 2.53 14.02 10.09
N PRO A 19 3.02 12.78 9.86
CA PRO A 19 4.28 12.59 9.15
C PRO A 19 4.26 13.16 7.72
N TRP A 20 3.15 12.97 7.00
CA TRP A 20 2.94 13.45 5.63
C TRP A 20 2.79 14.98 5.57
N TYR A 21 2.20 15.56 6.61
CA TYR A 21 2.15 17.00 6.80
C TYR A 21 3.55 17.58 7.03
N ALA A 22 4.35 16.94 7.89
CA ALA A 22 5.73 17.36 8.18
C ALA A 22 6.67 17.25 6.96
N THR A 23 6.41 16.33 6.02
CA THR A 23 7.14 16.19 4.76
C THR A 23 6.53 16.97 3.60
N SER A 24 5.44 17.72 3.82
CA SER A 24 4.68 18.43 2.77
C SER A 24 4.22 17.54 1.60
N THR A 25 4.00 16.26 1.85
CA THR A 25 3.56 15.27 0.85
C THR A 25 2.05 15.05 0.84
N LEU A 26 1.35 15.70 1.78
CA LEU A 26 -0.10 15.60 1.93
C LEU A 26 -0.83 16.44 0.88
N GLY A 27 -1.98 15.97 0.38
CA GLY A 27 -2.82 16.72 -0.56
C GLY A 27 -3.37 18.01 0.04
N GLU A 28 -3.80 18.96 -0.80
CA GLU A 28 -4.27 20.28 -0.33
C GLU A 28 -5.50 20.18 0.60
N THR A 29 -6.48 19.34 0.24
CA THR A 29 -7.71 19.14 1.03
C THR A 29 -7.40 18.58 2.41
N GLU A 30 -6.62 17.49 2.47
CA GLU A 30 -6.21 16.82 3.70
C GLU A 30 -5.37 17.75 4.58
N ARG A 31 -4.52 18.59 3.97
CA ARG A 31 -3.72 19.59 4.68
C ARG A 31 -4.58 20.63 5.38
N GLN A 32 -5.63 21.12 4.71
CA GLN A 32 -6.56 22.08 5.29
C GLN A 32 -7.35 21.46 6.45
N GLU A 33 -7.82 20.23 6.29
CA GLU A 33 -8.52 19.50 7.36
C GLU A 33 -7.63 19.28 8.59
N LEU A 34 -6.40 18.84 8.38
CA LEU A 34 -5.44 18.63 9.45
C LEU A 34 -5.03 19.95 10.12
N SER A 35 -4.86 21.04 9.35
CA SER A 35 -4.55 22.36 9.92
C SER A 35 -5.63 22.84 10.88
N ARG A 36 -6.90 22.66 10.52
CA ARG A 36 -8.04 22.99 11.38
C ARG A 36 -8.07 22.13 12.65
N HIS A 37 -7.69 20.86 12.54
CA HIS A 37 -7.58 19.97 13.70
C HIS A 37 -6.45 20.41 14.65
N LEU A 38 -5.30 20.81 14.10
CA LEU A 38 -4.15 21.30 14.87
C LEU A 38 -4.46 22.57 15.66
N ASP A 39 -5.33 23.45 15.15
CA ASP A 39 -5.77 24.64 15.89
C ASP A 39 -6.54 24.30 17.17
N LEU A 40 -7.23 23.15 17.19
CA LEU A 40 -8.08 22.71 18.30
C LEU A 40 -7.40 21.71 19.23
N CYS A 41 -6.41 20.96 18.74
CA CYS A 41 -5.83 19.83 19.45
C CYS A 41 -4.39 20.10 19.90
N ALA A 42 -4.17 20.18 21.22
CA ALA A 42 -2.84 20.41 21.80
C ALA A 42 -1.92 19.16 21.74
N SER A 43 -2.47 17.95 21.85
CA SER A 43 -1.70 16.70 21.75
C SER A 43 -1.12 16.54 20.34
N CYS A 44 -1.94 16.66 19.29
CA CYS A 44 -1.49 16.56 17.90
C CYS A 44 -0.46 17.64 17.53
N ARG A 45 -0.53 18.85 18.11
CA ARG A 45 0.52 19.86 17.96
C ARG A 45 1.83 19.45 18.60
N THR A 46 1.78 18.88 19.79
CA THR A 46 2.97 18.38 20.51
C THR A 46 3.64 17.26 19.71
N GLU A 47 2.85 16.29 19.21
CA GLU A 47 3.35 15.22 18.36
C GLU A 47 3.99 15.75 17.06
N LEU A 48 3.36 16.75 16.42
CA LEU A 48 3.91 17.38 15.23
C LEU A 48 5.26 18.04 15.53
N GLU A 49 5.39 18.75 16.65
CA GLU A 49 6.65 19.35 17.07
C GLU A 49 7.74 18.30 17.27
N GLU A 50 7.42 17.16 17.87
CA GLU A 50 8.36 16.04 18.06
C GLU A 50 8.84 15.47 16.71
N ILE A 51 7.90 15.23 15.78
CA ILE A 51 8.22 14.77 14.42
C ILE A 51 9.12 15.79 13.71
N MET A 52 8.82 17.08 13.80
CA MET A 52 9.63 18.15 13.18
C MET A 52 11.03 18.23 13.79
N ARG A 53 11.17 18.07 15.11
CA ARG A 53 12.48 18.03 15.79
C ARG A 53 13.31 16.85 15.30
N LEU A 54 12.73 15.65 15.23
CA LEU A 54 13.40 14.45 14.71
C LEU A 54 13.81 14.62 13.25
N SER A 55 12.92 15.11 12.39
CA SER A 55 13.20 15.39 10.98
C SER A 55 14.37 16.36 10.82
N THR A 56 14.41 17.41 11.63
CA THR A 56 15.51 18.39 11.64
C THR A 56 16.83 17.77 12.08
N ALA A 57 16.81 16.95 13.15
CA ALA A 57 18.00 16.26 13.64
C ALA A 57 18.57 15.30 12.60
N VAL A 58 17.71 14.53 11.92
CA VAL A 58 18.11 13.63 10.83
C VAL A 58 18.71 14.42 9.66
N LYS A 59 18.04 15.49 9.20
CA LYS A 59 18.55 16.33 8.11
C LYS A 59 19.93 16.91 8.44
N ARG A 60 20.14 17.35 9.69
CA ARG A 60 21.43 17.85 10.14
C ARG A 60 22.50 16.77 10.14
N ALA A 61 22.20 15.59 10.66
CA ALA A 61 23.14 14.46 10.64
C ALA A 61 23.54 14.06 9.21
N TYR A 62 22.60 14.12 8.26
CA TYR A 62 22.89 13.90 6.84
C TYR A 62 23.73 15.02 6.21
N ALA A 63 23.52 16.28 6.60
CA ALA A 63 24.31 17.41 6.11
C ALA A 63 25.75 17.40 6.64
N GLU A 64 25.96 16.87 7.84
CA GLU A 64 27.28 16.69 8.46
C GLU A 64 27.97 15.40 8.01
N ALA A 65 27.25 14.50 7.32
CA ALA A 65 27.83 13.27 6.82
C ALA A 65 28.85 13.56 5.70
N PRO A 66 30.01 12.88 5.70
CA PRO A 66 31.00 13.05 4.66
C PRO A 66 30.41 12.64 3.31
N GLU A 67 30.65 13.45 2.27
CA GLU A 67 30.26 13.07 0.92
C GLU A 67 30.93 11.75 0.51
N PRO A 68 30.20 10.86 -0.17
CA PRO A 68 30.78 9.60 -0.64
C PRO A 68 31.92 9.90 -1.62
N HIS A 69 33.05 9.21 -1.44
CA HIS A 69 34.20 9.35 -2.33
C HIS A 69 33.79 9.17 -3.79
N ALA A 70 34.26 10.06 -4.69
CA ALA A 70 33.83 10.12 -6.09
C ALA A 70 33.93 8.76 -6.82
N ALA A 71 34.95 7.95 -6.52
CA ALA A 71 35.09 6.61 -7.11
C ALA A 71 33.99 5.62 -6.68
N VAL A 72 33.45 5.75 -5.46
CA VAL A 72 32.32 4.94 -4.99
C VAL A 72 31.05 5.38 -5.70
N TRP A 73 30.84 6.70 -5.83
CA TRP A 73 29.70 7.26 -6.56
C TRP A 73 29.69 6.84 -8.04
N GLN A 74 30.83 6.94 -8.72
CA GLN A 74 30.99 6.47 -10.11
C GLN A 74 30.69 4.98 -10.25
N ARG A 75 31.14 4.15 -9.30
CA ARG A 75 30.87 2.70 -9.29
C ARG A 75 29.39 2.39 -9.10
N VAL A 76 28.69 3.17 -8.29
CA VAL A 76 27.23 3.04 -8.10
C VAL A 76 26.50 3.47 -9.37
N GLN A 77 26.83 4.62 -9.96
CA GLN A 77 26.23 5.08 -11.21
C GLN A 77 26.45 4.09 -12.36
N SER A 78 27.67 3.55 -12.49
CA SER A 78 27.97 2.56 -13.53
C SER A 78 27.17 1.28 -13.34
N ARG A 79 26.90 0.86 -12.10
CA ARG A 79 26.04 -0.30 -11.81
C ARG A 79 24.56 -0.03 -12.08
N ILE A 80 24.06 1.17 -11.77
CA ILE A 80 22.67 1.54 -12.07
C ILE A 80 22.46 1.63 -13.59
N GLY A 81 23.40 2.23 -14.32
CA GLY A 81 23.33 2.33 -15.79
C GLY A 81 23.57 1.00 -16.51
N ALA A 82 24.38 0.11 -15.93
CA ALA A 82 24.65 -1.23 -16.48
C ALA A 82 23.62 -2.28 -16.04
N SER A 83 22.80 -2.00 -15.02
CA SER A 83 21.62 -2.82 -14.75
C SER A 83 20.72 -2.74 -15.98
N PRO A 84 20.50 -3.85 -16.70
CA PRO A 84 19.57 -3.83 -17.81
C PRO A 84 18.25 -3.34 -17.23
N ALA A 85 17.75 -2.22 -17.78
CA ALA A 85 16.47 -1.64 -17.42
C ALA A 85 15.49 -2.80 -17.20
N HIS A 86 14.94 -2.90 -15.98
CA HIS A 86 14.03 -3.98 -15.58
C HIS A 86 13.30 -4.44 -16.82
N THR A 87 13.62 -5.67 -17.25
CA THR A 87 13.09 -6.25 -18.48
C THR A 87 11.61 -5.96 -18.43
N ARG A 88 11.14 -4.99 -19.23
CA ARG A 88 9.72 -4.66 -19.30
C ARG A 88 9.12 -6.00 -19.63
N VAL A 89 8.40 -6.57 -18.66
CA VAL A 89 7.69 -7.83 -18.89
C VAL A 89 6.91 -7.55 -20.18
N PRO A 90 7.21 -8.26 -21.28
CA PRO A 90 6.64 -7.90 -22.55
C PRO A 90 5.13 -7.88 -22.35
N ALA A 91 4.50 -6.76 -22.68
CA ALA A 91 3.05 -6.61 -22.78
C ALA A 91 2.52 -7.45 -23.97
N HIS A 92 3.01 -8.68 -24.10
CA HIS A 92 2.60 -9.67 -25.06
C HIS A 92 1.11 -9.98 -24.90
N SER A 93 0.52 -9.70 -23.73
CA SER A 93 -0.91 -9.80 -23.47
C SER A 93 -1.76 -8.68 -24.09
N GLU A 94 -1.18 -7.55 -24.52
CA GLU A 94 -1.95 -6.47 -25.14
C GLU A 94 -1.85 -6.51 -26.67
N ALA A 95 -0.66 -6.80 -27.20
CA ALA A 95 -0.44 -6.86 -28.65
C ALA A 95 -1.22 -7.99 -29.34
N TRP A 96 -1.32 -9.17 -28.73
CA TRP A 96 -2.12 -10.28 -29.28
C TRP A 96 -3.64 -10.00 -29.22
N ALA A 97 -4.10 -9.31 -28.16
CA ALA A 97 -5.51 -9.00 -27.95
C ALA A 97 -6.01 -8.01 -29.03
N MET A 98 -5.20 -7.00 -29.36
CA MET A 98 -5.54 -6.07 -30.45
C MET A 98 -5.47 -6.72 -31.83
N SER A 99 -4.58 -7.70 -32.04
CA SER A 99 -4.50 -8.46 -33.29
C SER A 99 -5.77 -9.27 -33.58
N TRP A 100 -6.44 -9.81 -32.56
CA TRP A 100 -7.68 -10.55 -32.72
C TRP A 100 -8.90 -9.65 -32.99
N TRP A 101 -8.91 -8.42 -32.48
CA TRP A 101 -9.94 -7.42 -32.77
C TRP A 101 -9.83 -6.78 -34.16
N ALA A 102 -8.68 -6.86 -34.82
CA ALA A 102 -8.49 -6.39 -36.19
C ALA A 102 -9.21 -7.26 -37.26
N ARG A 103 -9.80 -8.40 -36.87
CA ARG A 103 -10.53 -9.27 -37.79
C ARG A 103 -11.95 -8.71 -38.03
N PRO A 104 -12.43 -8.65 -39.28
CA PRO A 104 -13.69 -7.99 -39.63
C PRO A 104 -14.94 -8.62 -38.98
N TRP A 105 -14.85 -9.89 -38.56
CA TRP A 105 -15.93 -10.59 -37.86
C TRP A 105 -15.91 -10.40 -36.33
N ALA A 106 -14.78 -10.00 -35.74
CA ALA A 106 -14.65 -9.84 -34.30
C ALA A 106 -15.63 -8.83 -33.68
N PRO A 107 -15.85 -7.61 -34.25
CA PRO A 107 -16.80 -6.68 -33.66
C PRO A 107 -18.25 -7.20 -33.72
N ALA A 108 -18.62 -7.94 -34.78
CA ALA A 108 -19.96 -8.50 -34.93
C ALA A 108 -20.27 -9.62 -33.92
N PHE A 109 -19.27 -10.45 -33.58
CA PHE A 109 -19.42 -11.47 -32.54
C PHE A 109 -19.47 -10.84 -31.14
N ALA A 110 -18.65 -9.82 -30.88
CA ALA A 110 -18.63 -9.13 -29.59
C ALA A 110 -19.98 -8.45 -29.31
N THR A 111 -20.56 -7.74 -30.28
CA THR A 111 -21.88 -7.11 -30.11
C THR A 111 -22.97 -8.14 -29.90
N THR A 112 -22.98 -9.24 -30.66
CA THR A 112 -23.94 -10.33 -30.49
C THR A 112 -23.86 -10.94 -29.09
N LEU A 113 -22.65 -11.21 -28.58
CA LEU A 113 -22.44 -11.75 -27.24
C LEU A 113 -22.89 -10.77 -26.14
N ILE A 114 -22.58 -9.48 -26.28
CA ILE A 114 -22.99 -8.45 -25.33
C ILE A 114 -24.53 -8.35 -25.29
N VAL A 115 -25.18 -8.29 -26.45
CA VAL A 115 -26.65 -8.25 -26.53
C VAL A 115 -27.26 -9.51 -25.92
N ALA A 116 -26.74 -10.69 -26.25
CA ALA A 116 -27.19 -11.95 -25.67
C ALA A 116 -27.02 -11.98 -24.14
N GLN A 117 -25.91 -11.43 -23.61
CA GLN A 117 -25.66 -11.35 -22.17
C GLN A 117 -26.65 -10.42 -21.47
N PHE A 118 -26.90 -9.23 -22.02
CA PHE A 118 -27.89 -8.30 -21.46
C PHE A 118 -29.31 -8.85 -21.53
N VAL A 119 -29.68 -9.51 -22.62
CA VAL A 119 -30.98 -10.18 -22.76
C VAL A 119 -31.12 -11.31 -21.74
N GLY A 120 -30.11 -12.17 -21.59
CA GLY A 120 -30.12 -13.24 -20.60
C GLY A 120 -30.16 -12.72 -19.17
N MET A 121 -29.41 -11.66 -18.86
CA MET A 121 -29.39 -11.05 -17.53
C MET A 121 -30.71 -10.35 -17.21
N GLY A 122 -31.32 -9.64 -18.17
CA GLY A 122 -32.65 -9.08 -18.04
C GLY A 122 -33.72 -10.15 -17.81
N TRP A 123 -33.59 -11.31 -18.47
CA TRP A 123 -34.49 -12.44 -18.27
C TRP A 123 -34.36 -13.03 -16.86
N LEU A 124 -33.14 -13.28 -16.37
CA LEU A 124 -32.86 -13.74 -15.00
C LEU A 124 -33.35 -12.76 -13.92
N LEU A 125 -33.18 -11.46 -14.14
CA LEU A 125 -33.65 -10.41 -13.23
C LEU A 125 -35.19 -10.30 -13.24
N SER A 126 -35.82 -10.49 -14.40
CA SER A 126 -37.28 -10.52 -14.54
C SER A 126 -37.90 -11.70 -13.80
N GLU A 127 -37.30 -12.89 -13.92
CA GLU A 127 -37.72 -14.07 -13.15
C GLU A 127 -37.59 -13.84 -11.63
N ARG A 128 -36.50 -13.21 -11.18
CA ARG A 128 -36.32 -12.85 -9.76
C ARG A 128 -37.31 -11.80 -9.27
N SER A 129 -37.71 -10.84 -10.11
CA SER A 129 -38.71 -9.83 -9.73
C SER A 129 -40.13 -10.41 -9.62
N SER A 130 -40.46 -11.48 -10.38
CA SER A 130 -41.77 -12.14 -10.29
C SER A 130 -41.97 -12.94 -8.99
N LYS A 131 -40.89 -13.37 -8.33
CA LYS A 131 -40.91 -13.97 -6.98
C LYS A 131 -40.45 -12.91 -5.98
N GLY A 132 -41.41 -12.11 -5.49
CA GLY A 132 -41.20 -10.92 -4.68
C GLY A 132 -40.03 -11.00 -3.69
N SER A 133 -39.11 -10.03 -3.79
CA SER A 133 -38.08 -9.77 -2.78
C SER A 133 -38.40 -8.45 -2.09
N SER A 134 -38.74 -8.55 -0.80
CA SER A 134 -38.71 -7.42 0.13
C SER A 134 -37.27 -6.92 0.29
N PRO A 135 -37.00 -5.61 0.30
CA PRO A 135 -35.65 -5.09 0.48
C PRO A 135 -35.36 -4.96 1.98
N SER A 136 -34.60 -5.89 2.54
CA SER A 136 -33.96 -5.72 3.85
C SER A 136 -32.73 -6.61 3.92
N GLY A 137 -31.55 -6.00 3.82
CA GLY A 137 -30.28 -6.70 3.98
C GLY A 137 -29.22 -6.13 3.05
N VAL A 138 -28.50 -5.12 3.55
CA VAL A 138 -27.19 -4.76 3.02
C VAL A 138 -26.28 -5.96 3.26
N GLU A 139 -26.12 -6.83 2.25
CA GLU A 139 -25.13 -7.89 2.25
C GLU A 139 -23.74 -7.26 2.16
N THR A 140 -23.13 -7.05 3.32
CA THR A 140 -21.68 -6.90 3.44
C THR A 140 -21.04 -8.20 2.99
N GLY A 141 -20.56 -8.25 1.74
CA GLY A 141 -19.73 -9.35 1.24
C GLY A 141 -18.49 -9.53 2.14
N PRO A 142 -17.92 -10.74 2.21
CA PRO A 142 -16.75 -11.00 3.02
C PRO A 142 -15.58 -10.15 2.50
N VAL A 143 -15.10 -9.22 3.33
CA VAL A 143 -13.83 -8.54 3.11
C VAL A 143 -12.74 -9.61 3.14
N VAL A 144 -12.30 -10.05 1.96
CA VAL A 144 -11.12 -10.89 1.82
C VAL A 144 -9.92 -10.00 2.13
N SER A 145 -9.48 -10.04 3.40
CA SER A 145 -8.21 -9.47 3.82
C SER A 145 -7.08 -10.11 3.01
N ARG A 146 -6.55 -9.40 2.01
CA ARG A 146 -5.27 -9.75 1.39
C ARG A 146 -4.15 -9.32 2.32
N SER A 147 -3.92 -10.08 3.39
CA SER A 147 -2.63 -10.02 4.08
C SER A 147 -1.60 -10.78 3.24
N ILE A 148 -0.43 -10.17 3.04
CA ILE A 148 0.75 -10.87 2.53
C ILE A 148 1.04 -11.96 3.58
N PRO A 149 1.15 -13.25 3.20
CA PRO A 149 1.46 -14.29 4.17
C PRO A 149 2.78 -13.92 4.85
N PRO A 150 2.82 -13.81 6.19
CA PRO A 150 4.06 -13.49 6.88
C PRO A 150 5.08 -14.54 6.51
N ALA A 151 6.26 -14.11 6.03
CA ALA A 151 7.38 -14.99 5.84
C ALA A 151 7.64 -15.70 7.18
N THR A 152 7.33 -16.98 7.25
CA THR A 152 7.51 -17.78 8.47
C THR A 152 9.00 -18.06 8.61
N ALA A 153 9.72 -17.14 9.25
CA ALA A 153 11.09 -17.38 9.67
C ALA A 153 11.07 -18.39 10.82
N ARG A 154 11.50 -19.63 10.56
CA ARG A 154 11.78 -20.60 11.62
C ARG A 154 13.15 -20.30 12.21
N VAL A 155 13.17 -19.58 13.33
CA VAL A 155 14.38 -19.39 14.12
C VAL A 155 14.55 -20.62 15.02
N ASN A 156 15.61 -21.39 14.77
CA ASN A 156 15.93 -22.59 15.55
C ASN A 156 17.05 -22.23 16.54
N VAL A 157 16.67 -21.94 17.79
CA VAL A 157 17.63 -21.61 18.85
C VAL A 157 18.09 -22.92 19.50
N ARG A 158 19.38 -23.23 19.39
CA ARG A 158 20.01 -24.32 20.14
C ARG A 158 20.90 -23.73 21.21
N PHE A 159 20.62 -24.06 22.47
CA PHE A 159 21.48 -23.71 23.59
C PHE A 159 22.61 -24.75 23.66
N LEU A 160 23.84 -24.28 23.52
CA LEU A 160 25.04 -25.08 23.74
C LEU A 160 25.43 -24.92 25.22
N GLU A 161 25.18 -25.95 26.04
CA GLU A 161 25.46 -25.93 27.49
C GLU A 161 26.93 -25.71 27.85
N ARG A 162 27.84 -25.83 26.88
CA ARG A 162 29.29 -25.68 27.07
C ARG A 162 29.90 -24.47 26.37
N ALA A 163 29.09 -23.58 25.81
CA ALA A 163 29.61 -22.38 25.16
C ALA A 163 30.29 -21.49 26.21
N THR A 164 31.56 -21.17 26.00
CA THR A 164 32.29 -20.27 26.88
C THR A 164 31.92 -18.82 26.57
N GLU A 165 31.97 -17.94 27.57
CA GLU A 165 31.65 -16.51 27.39
C GLU A 165 32.46 -15.87 26.26
N GLN A 166 33.70 -16.32 26.09
CA GLN A 166 34.63 -15.82 25.10
C GLN A 166 34.19 -16.14 23.65
N GLU A 167 33.59 -17.31 23.42
CA GLU A 167 33.02 -17.71 22.13
C GLU A 167 31.74 -16.95 21.81
N ILE A 168 30.91 -16.65 22.82
CA ILE A 168 29.68 -15.87 22.64
C ILE A 168 30.02 -14.43 22.24
N ARG A 169 31.03 -13.83 22.88
CA ARG A 169 31.45 -12.45 22.60
C ARG A 169 32.13 -12.29 21.24
N ALA A 170 32.67 -13.36 20.67
CA ALA A 170 33.28 -13.34 19.33
C ALA A 170 32.23 -13.36 18.19
N LEU A 171 30.97 -13.69 18.48
CA LEU A 171 29.88 -13.80 17.49
C LEU A 171 28.94 -12.58 17.48
N LEU A 172 29.13 -11.63 18.39
CA LEU A 172 28.44 -10.33 18.45
C LEU A 172 29.25 -9.26 17.73
#